data_AF-A0A564WN98-F1
#
_entry.id   AF-A0A564WN98-F1
#
_cell.length_a   1.000
_cell.length_b   1.000
_cell.length_c   1.000
_cell.angle_alpha   90.00
_cell.angle_beta   90.00
_cell.angle_gamma   90.00
#
_symmetry.space_group_name_H-M   'P 1'
#
loop_
_entity.id
_entity.type
_entity.pdbx_description
1 polymer ?
#
loop_
_entity_poly.entity_id
_entity_poly.type
_entity_poly.pdbx_seq_one_letter_code
_entity_poly.pdbx_strand_id
1 'polypeptide(L)'
;MKEKDILKRLVKNDALFRNIHVITQNYDIIPKDKNHMGAYIEFQDLNELREDFLEELIDSIVDWIYSSDKFAELKQKAMDKGKSDAAATQEVGRKARQKFRADHNTDELLIQGQFGELLLFHFIQKFMQATPLLRKMKIATSSEHERFGADAIHYKIQDAKNIIILGEAKTYSSNYKFATAFSDALNSIVNTYKEHRRELNLYVHEDFLDNEMNQVAEDYLNNTLENVEVHLVSIITYNENKKLEFDTETGIKNQIETIIAERYHLFDNNKIDIENNPILRRITYIVFPVWDLKGLVEEFQKMI
;
A
#
# COMPACT_ATOMS: atom_id res chain seq x y z
N MET A 1 2.29 -6.73 24.10
CA MET A 1 3.12 -6.79 22.88
C MET A 1 4.21 -5.72 22.95
N LYS A 2 5.39 -5.93 22.37
CA LYS A 2 6.47 -4.94 22.28
C LYS A 2 6.80 -4.63 20.83
N GLU A 3 7.49 -3.52 20.56
CA GLU A 3 7.93 -3.11 19.22
C GLU A 3 8.64 -4.24 18.45
N LYS A 4 9.56 -4.96 19.11
CA LYS A 4 10.26 -6.11 18.50
C LYS A 4 9.32 -7.22 18.00
N ASP A 5 8.12 -7.35 18.57
CA ASP A 5 7.15 -8.37 18.20
C ASP A 5 6.43 -7.93 16.90
N ILE A 6 6.18 -6.64 16.73
CA ILE A 6 5.70 -6.04 15.47
C ILE A 6 6.73 -6.21 14.35
N LEU A 7 8.00 -5.90 14.62
CA LEU A 7 9.05 -5.97 13.60
C LEU A 7 9.22 -7.39 13.03
N LYS A 8 8.90 -8.44 13.80
CA LYS A 8 8.92 -9.83 13.33
C LYS A 8 7.76 -10.20 12.40
N ARG A 9 6.67 -9.42 12.43
CA ARG A 9 5.47 -9.61 11.59
C ARG A 9 5.60 -8.94 10.23
N LEU A 10 6.59 -8.08 10.03
CA LEU A 10 6.81 -7.38 8.77
C LEU A 10 7.19 -8.36 7.67
N VAL A 11 6.57 -8.18 6.51
CA VAL A 11 6.93 -8.92 5.29
C VAL A 11 8.34 -8.54 4.84
N LYS A 12 9.09 -9.53 4.38
CA LYS A 12 10.38 -9.30 3.73
C LYS A 12 10.14 -8.91 2.28
N ASN A 13 10.30 -7.64 1.96
CA ASN A 13 10.09 -7.09 0.62
C ASN A 13 11.38 -6.47 0.03
N ASP A 14 12.56 -6.87 0.53
CA ASP A 14 13.84 -6.41 -0.01
C ASP A 14 14.01 -6.73 -1.50
N ALA A 15 13.39 -7.81 -1.98
CA ALA A 15 13.45 -8.19 -3.39
C ALA A 15 12.68 -7.21 -4.28
N LEU A 16 11.42 -6.93 -3.95
CA LEU A 16 10.64 -5.86 -4.57
C LEU A 16 11.36 -4.50 -4.52
N PHE A 17 11.92 -4.12 -3.37
CA PHE A 17 12.62 -2.83 -3.23
C PHE A 17 14.02 -2.76 -3.85
N ARG A 18 14.54 -3.84 -4.45
CA ARG A 18 15.68 -3.74 -5.39
C ARG A 18 15.25 -3.19 -6.75
N ASN A 19 13.97 -3.32 -7.09
CA ASN A 19 13.39 -2.87 -8.35
C ASN A 19 12.65 -1.53 -8.19
N ILE A 20 12.77 -0.87 -7.03
CA ILE A 20 12.16 0.43 -6.74
C ILE A 20 13.22 1.33 -6.10
N HIS A 21 13.46 2.47 -6.73
CA HIS A 21 14.24 3.53 -6.11
C HIS A 21 13.35 4.39 -5.21
N VAL A 22 13.80 4.72 -4.00
CA VAL A 22 13.03 5.54 -3.05
C VAL A 22 13.87 6.69 -2.51
N ILE A 23 13.38 7.92 -2.73
CA ILE A 23 13.95 9.14 -2.17
C ILE A 23 13.11 9.55 -0.97
N THR A 24 13.74 9.79 0.18
CA THR A 24 13.08 10.34 1.37
C THR A 24 13.70 11.67 1.72
N GLN A 25 12.96 12.76 1.52
CA GLN A 25 13.45 14.12 1.78
C GLN A 25 12.30 15.07 2.11
N ASN A 26 12.65 16.28 2.53
CA ASN A 26 11.69 17.36 2.72
C ASN A 26 11.37 18.00 1.37
N TYR A 27 10.16 17.77 0.87
CA TYR A 27 9.65 18.36 -0.36
C TYR A 27 8.85 19.64 -0.06
N ASP A 28 8.69 20.53 -1.03
CA ASP A 28 7.86 21.75 -0.88
C ASP A 28 6.35 21.44 -0.91
N ILE A 29 5.89 20.76 0.13
CA ILE A 29 4.51 20.34 0.33
C ILE A 29 4.20 20.42 1.83
N ILE A 30 2.96 20.70 2.18
CA ILE A 30 2.50 20.66 3.58
C ILE A 30 2.19 19.21 3.98
N PRO A 31 2.60 18.71 5.16
CA PRO A 31 3.30 19.40 6.25
C PRO A 31 4.82 19.55 6.04
N LYS A 32 5.33 20.76 6.27
CA LYS A 32 6.74 21.13 5.97
C LYS A 32 7.77 20.64 7.01
N ASP A 33 7.33 20.12 8.14
CA ASP A 33 8.19 19.73 9.27
C ASP A 33 8.63 18.26 9.23
N LYS A 34 8.37 17.55 8.13
CA LYS A 34 8.76 16.16 7.95
C LYS A 34 9.14 15.81 6.51
N ASN A 35 9.75 14.64 6.36
CA ASN A 35 10.06 14.10 5.05
C ASN A 35 8.83 13.43 4.41
N HIS A 36 8.79 13.51 3.09
CA HIS A 36 7.90 12.77 2.21
C HIS A 36 8.73 11.93 1.24
N MET A 37 8.07 11.14 0.39
CA MET A 37 8.73 10.13 -0.41
C MET A 37 8.47 10.31 -1.90
N GLY A 38 9.54 10.32 -2.67
CA GLY A 38 9.49 10.03 -4.11
C GLY A 38 9.84 8.57 -4.33
N ALA A 39 9.18 7.89 -5.25
CA ALA A 39 9.60 6.54 -5.65
C ALA A 39 9.35 6.29 -7.13
N TYR A 40 10.16 5.45 -7.76
CA TYR A 40 9.99 5.06 -9.15
C TYR A 40 10.58 3.66 -9.39
N ILE A 41 10.16 3.00 -10.49
CA ILE A 41 10.71 1.71 -10.89
C ILE A 41 12.19 1.90 -11.24
N GLU A 42 13.07 1.12 -10.62
CA GLU A 42 14.51 1.32 -10.75
C GLU A 42 15.00 1.03 -12.18
N PHE A 43 16.13 1.63 -12.54
CA PHE A 43 16.80 1.42 -13.83
C PHE A 43 18.11 0.67 -13.63
N GLN A 44 18.42 -0.21 -14.58
CA GLN A 44 19.75 -0.75 -14.80
C GLN A 44 20.23 -0.29 -16.17
N ASP A 45 21.31 0.49 -16.20
CA ASP A 45 21.74 1.20 -17.40
C ASP A 45 20.60 2.07 -17.97
N LEU A 46 20.15 1.80 -19.20
CA LEU A 46 19.05 2.52 -19.85
C LEU A 46 17.69 1.80 -19.74
N ASN A 47 17.65 0.61 -19.13
CA ASN A 47 16.45 -0.21 -19.05
C ASN A 47 15.75 -0.02 -17.70
N GLU A 48 14.45 0.28 -17.74
CA GLU A 48 13.59 0.24 -16.56
C GLU A 48 13.35 -1.22 -16.16
N LEU A 49 13.53 -1.56 -14.87
CA LEU A 49 13.35 -2.91 -14.30
C LEU A 49 11.87 -3.27 -14.10
N ARG A 50 11.06 -3.00 -15.12
CA ARG A 50 9.61 -3.11 -15.10
C ARG A 50 9.12 -4.54 -14.89
N GLU A 51 9.66 -5.48 -15.65
CA GLU A 51 9.28 -6.89 -15.58
C GLU A 51 9.63 -7.46 -14.20
N ASP A 52 10.87 -7.26 -13.74
CA ASP A 52 11.33 -7.69 -12.40
C ASP A 52 10.49 -7.05 -11.28
N PHE A 53 10.11 -5.77 -11.41
CA PHE A 53 9.21 -5.10 -10.48
C PHE A 53 7.84 -5.77 -10.42
N LEU A 54 7.24 -6.10 -11.57
CA LEU A 54 5.94 -6.77 -11.64
C LEU A 54 5.99 -8.19 -11.08
N GLU A 55 7.03 -8.97 -11.40
CA GLU A 55 7.20 -10.32 -10.87
C GLU A 55 7.24 -10.33 -9.33
N GLU A 56 8.08 -9.49 -8.73
CA GLU A 56 8.20 -9.37 -7.28
C GLU A 56 6.90 -8.86 -6.62
N LEU A 57 6.21 -7.91 -7.28
CA LEU A 57 4.93 -7.40 -6.78
C LEU A 57 3.86 -8.51 -6.79
N ILE A 58 3.79 -9.32 -7.85
CA ILE A 58 2.79 -10.39 -7.98
C ILE A 58 3.05 -11.54 -7.02
N ASP A 59 4.31 -11.92 -6.84
CA ASP A 59 4.66 -12.98 -5.90
C ASP A 59 4.33 -12.59 -4.46
N SER A 60 4.36 -11.29 -4.16
CA SER A 60 3.98 -10.75 -2.85
C SER A 60 2.46 -10.72 -2.56
N ILE A 61 1.59 -11.04 -3.54
CA ILE A 61 0.13 -11.08 -3.32
C ILE A 61 -0.23 -12.02 -2.16
N VAL A 62 0.49 -13.13 -2.01
CA VAL A 62 0.23 -14.07 -0.92
C VAL A 62 0.43 -13.42 0.46
N ASP A 63 1.45 -12.57 0.58
CA ASP A 63 1.78 -11.86 1.80
C ASP A 63 0.81 -10.73 2.09
N TRP A 64 0.13 -10.20 1.09
CA TRP A 64 -0.97 -9.23 1.24
C TRP A 64 -2.25 -9.93 1.72
N ILE A 65 -2.58 -11.09 1.15
CA ILE A 65 -3.80 -11.85 1.45
C ILE A 65 -3.73 -12.53 2.83
N TYR A 66 -2.60 -13.14 3.18
CA TYR A 66 -2.47 -14.00 4.35
C TYR A 66 -1.40 -13.51 5.32
N SER A 67 -1.64 -13.66 6.62
CA SER A 67 -0.56 -13.65 7.62
C SER A 67 0.30 -14.90 7.48
N SER A 68 1.53 -14.86 7.98
CA SER A 68 2.43 -16.02 7.97
C SER A 68 1.83 -17.23 8.69
N ASP A 69 1.10 -17.00 9.79
CA ASP A 69 0.41 -18.05 10.54
C ASP A 69 -0.72 -18.68 9.72
N LYS A 70 -1.54 -17.86 9.05
CA LYS A 70 -2.63 -18.35 8.20
C LYS A 70 -2.10 -19.09 6.99
N PHE A 71 -1.02 -18.60 6.38
CA PHE A 71 -0.34 -19.29 5.29
C PHE A 71 0.16 -20.68 5.73
N ALA A 72 0.83 -20.76 6.88
CA ALA A 72 1.32 -22.02 7.43
C ALA A 72 0.18 -23.00 7.73
N GLU A 73 -0.92 -22.53 8.32
CA GLU A 73 -2.13 -23.32 8.59
C GLU A 73 -2.73 -23.89 7.29
N LEU A 74 -2.93 -23.03 6.27
CA LEU A 74 -3.50 -23.45 4.99
C LEU A 74 -2.58 -24.42 4.24
N LYS A 75 -1.26 -24.22 4.33
CA LYS A 75 -0.26 -25.12 3.75
C LYS A 75 -0.32 -26.50 4.42
N GLN A 76 -0.34 -26.53 5.76
CA GLN A 76 -0.43 -27.80 6.51
C GLN A 76 -1.71 -28.56 6.17
N LYS A 77 -2.86 -27.87 6.13
CA LYS A 77 -4.15 -28.46 5.71
C LYS A 77 -4.11 -29.05 4.30
N ALA A 78 -3.33 -28.47 3.39
CA ALA A 78 -3.14 -29.02 2.04
C ALA A 78 -2.22 -30.24 2.05
N MET A 79 -1.17 -30.24 2.89
CA MET A 79 -0.28 -31.39 3.08
C MET A 79 -1.00 -32.59 3.72
N ASP A 80 -1.88 -32.35 4.70
CA ASP A 80 -2.69 -33.40 5.35
C ASP A 80 -3.63 -34.11 4.36
N LYS A 81 -3.93 -33.49 3.21
CA LYS A 81 -4.67 -34.10 2.09
C LYS A 81 -3.79 -34.92 1.14
N GLY A 82 -2.52 -35.14 1.49
CA GLY A 82 -1.55 -35.93 0.71
C GLY A 82 -0.71 -35.13 -0.29
N LYS A 83 -0.67 -33.78 -0.19
CA LYS A 83 0.20 -32.96 -1.05
C LYS A 83 1.62 -32.88 -0.49
N SER A 84 2.61 -32.79 -1.39
CA SER A 84 3.95 -32.37 -1.02
C SER A 84 3.97 -30.91 -0.55
N ASP A 85 5.00 -30.51 0.19
CA ASP A 85 5.17 -29.13 0.65
C ASP A 85 5.14 -28.11 -0.51
N ALA A 86 5.82 -28.43 -1.62
CA ALA A 86 5.81 -27.60 -2.82
C ALA A 86 4.41 -27.48 -3.44
N ALA A 87 3.68 -28.60 -3.58
CA ALA A 87 2.32 -28.59 -4.15
C ALA A 87 1.30 -27.90 -3.23
N ALA A 88 1.50 -27.98 -1.91
CA ALA A 88 0.71 -27.27 -0.92
C ALA A 88 0.95 -25.75 -1.01
N THR A 89 2.20 -25.31 -1.07
CA THR A 89 2.59 -23.90 -1.26
C THR A 89 1.96 -23.32 -2.53
N GLN A 90 2.05 -24.04 -3.65
CA GLN A 90 1.45 -23.65 -4.92
C GLN A 90 -0.09 -23.55 -4.84
N GLU A 91 -0.75 -24.45 -4.11
CA GLU A 91 -2.20 -24.35 -3.88
C GLU A 91 -2.58 -23.09 -3.11
N VAL A 92 -1.85 -22.76 -2.04
CA VAL A 92 -2.14 -21.57 -1.23
C VAL A 92 -1.89 -20.29 -2.04
N GLY A 93 -0.78 -20.21 -2.78
CA GLY A 93 -0.47 -19.09 -3.66
C GLY A 93 -1.53 -18.89 -4.75
N ARG A 94 -1.96 -19.97 -5.43
CA ARG A 94 -3.06 -19.89 -6.41
C ARG A 94 -4.35 -19.38 -5.78
N LYS A 95 -4.70 -19.85 -4.58
CA LYS A 95 -5.89 -19.36 -3.86
C LYS A 95 -5.77 -17.89 -3.47
N ALA A 96 -4.56 -17.42 -3.11
CA ALA A 96 -4.32 -16.01 -2.83
C ALA A 96 -4.56 -15.15 -4.08
N ARG A 97 -4.03 -15.53 -5.24
CA ARG A 97 -4.26 -14.83 -6.52
C ARG A 97 -5.73 -14.84 -6.94
N GLN A 98 -6.41 -15.98 -6.79
CA GLN A 98 -7.87 -16.07 -7.04
C GLN A 98 -8.67 -15.14 -6.13
N LYS A 99 -8.28 -15.06 -4.87
CA LYS A 99 -8.86 -14.15 -3.87
C LYS A 99 -8.63 -12.69 -4.24
N PHE A 100 -7.40 -12.35 -4.61
CA PHE A 100 -7.05 -11.02 -5.12
C PHE A 100 -7.94 -10.64 -6.31
N ARG A 101 -8.19 -11.58 -7.23
CA ARG A 101 -9.06 -11.41 -8.42
C ARG A 101 -10.58 -11.53 -8.20
N ALA A 102 -11.10 -11.81 -7.01
CA ALA A 102 -12.42 -12.45 -6.80
C ALA A 102 -13.69 -11.70 -7.28
N ASP A 103 -13.59 -10.60 -8.04
CA ASP A 103 -14.69 -10.09 -8.85
C ASP A 103 -14.64 -10.74 -10.24
N HIS A 104 -15.53 -11.69 -10.53
CA HIS A 104 -15.53 -12.47 -11.79
C HIS A 104 -15.92 -11.66 -13.05
N ASN A 105 -16.00 -10.32 -12.95
CA ASN A 105 -16.20 -9.35 -14.03
C ASN A 105 -15.29 -8.12 -13.82
N THR A 106 -13.98 -8.31 -13.63
CA THR A 106 -13.06 -7.20 -13.28
C THR A 106 -12.98 -6.13 -14.36
N ASP A 107 -13.50 -4.93 -14.04
CA ASP A 107 -13.19 -3.68 -14.73
C ASP A 107 -11.69 -3.35 -14.55
N GLU A 108 -11.06 -2.77 -15.59
CA GLU A 108 -9.68 -2.24 -15.57
C GLU A 108 -9.44 -1.34 -14.34
N LEU A 109 -10.46 -0.57 -13.95
CA LEU A 109 -10.43 0.31 -12.77
C LEU A 109 -10.21 -0.43 -11.45
N LEU A 110 -10.78 -1.63 -11.29
CA LEU A 110 -10.65 -2.40 -10.05
C LEU A 110 -9.22 -2.91 -9.86
N ILE A 111 -8.63 -3.46 -10.91
CA ILE A 111 -7.24 -3.95 -10.88
C ILE A 111 -6.26 -2.80 -10.67
N GLN A 112 -6.50 -1.66 -11.29
CA GLN A 112 -5.73 -0.44 -11.06
C GLN A 112 -5.75 0.00 -9.59
N GLY A 113 -6.90 -0.10 -8.92
CA GLY A 113 -7.02 0.14 -7.49
C GLY A 113 -6.18 -0.85 -6.67
N GLN A 114 -6.37 -2.15 -6.89
CA GLN A 114 -5.67 -3.21 -6.17
C GLN A 114 -4.14 -3.15 -6.34
N PHE A 115 -3.66 -2.77 -7.53
CA PHE A 115 -2.24 -2.50 -7.77
C PHE A 115 -1.71 -1.41 -6.83
N GLY A 116 -2.44 -0.30 -6.69
CA GLY A 116 -2.08 0.78 -5.78
C GLY A 116 -2.11 0.38 -4.31
N GLU A 117 -3.12 -0.38 -3.89
CA GLU A 117 -3.26 -0.91 -2.53
C GLU A 117 -2.09 -1.85 -2.17
N LEU A 118 -1.70 -2.71 -3.10
CA LEU A 118 -0.57 -3.63 -2.92
C LEU A 118 0.76 -2.89 -2.79
N LEU A 119 0.97 -1.83 -3.58
CA LEU A 119 2.13 -0.95 -3.40
C LEU A 119 2.12 -0.26 -2.04
N LEU A 120 0.98 0.35 -1.67
CA LEU A 120 0.82 1.03 -0.38
C LEU A 120 1.18 0.11 0.80
N PHE A 121 0.70 -1.14 0.76
CA PHE A 121 1.01 -2.16 1.76
C PHE A 121 2.52 -2.37 1.94
N HIS A 122 3.27 -2.48 0.84
CA HIS A 122 4.72 -2.67 0.92
C HIS A 122 5.46 -1.44 1.43
N PHE A 123 5.06 -0.24 1.00
CA PHE A 123 5.66 1.00 1.49
C PHE A 123 5.41 1.20 2.99
N ILE A 124 4.19 0.93 3.48
CA ILE A 124 3.88 1.02 4.91
C ILE A 124 4.73 0.04 5.72
N GLN A 125 4.82 -1.21 5.28
CA GLN A 125 5.61 -2.20 6.01
C GLN A 125 7.11 -1.89 6.00
N LYS A 126 7.66 -1.46 4.85
CA LYS A 126 9.10 -1.20 4.72
C LYS A 126 9.53 0.05 5.46
N PHE A 127 8.81 1.16 5.27
CA PHE A 127 9.26 2.48 5.72
C PHE A 127 8.57 2.99 6.97
N MET A 128 7.35 2.53 7.24
CA MET A 128 6.65 2.86 8.48
C MET A 128 6.83 1.77 9.54
N GLN A 129 7.29 0.58 9.15
CA GLN A 129 7.49 -0.58 10.04
C GLN A 129 6.23 -0.96 10.81
N ALA A 130 5.09 -0.90 10.11
CA ALA A 130 3.78 -1.24 10.67
C ALA A 130 3.23 -2.49 10.01
N THR A 131 2.66 -3.38 10.82
CA THR A 131 2.00 -4.62 10.37
C THR A 131 0.50 -4.38 10.14
N PRO A 132 -0.17 -5.09 9.23
CA PRO A 132 -1.62 -4.93 9.03
C PRO A 132 -2.44 -5.25 10.28
N LEU A 133 -3.39 -4.38 10.61
CA LEU A 133 -4.56 -4.67 11.47
C LEU A 133 -5.79 -5.06 10.68
N LEU A 134 -5.78 -4.84 9.37
CA LEU A 134 -6.84 -5.23 8.45
C LEU A 134 -6.21 -5.69 7.14
N ARG A 135 -6.59 -6.87 6.67
CA ARG A 135 -6.27 -7.37 5.33
C ARG A 135 -7.56 -7.35 4.53
N LYS A 136 -7.77 -6.28 3.77
CA LYS A 136 -9.05 -6.00 3.12
C LYS A 136 -9.28 -7.00 1.99
N MET A 137 -10.35 -7.76 2.10
CA MET A 137 -10.91 -8.56 1.02
C MET A 137 -12.41 -8.31 0.99
N LYS A 138 -12.98 -8.06 -0.20
CA LYS A 138 -14.45 -8.04 -0.36
C LYS A 138 -14.94 -9.47 -0.08
N ILE A 139 -15.48 -9.72 1.11
CA ILE A 139 -16.26 -10.93 1.36
C ILE A 139 -17.51 -10.78 0.49
N ALA A 140 -17.55 -11.52 -0.62
CA ALA A 140 -18.64 -11.51 -1.57
C ALA A 140 -19.91 -12.09 -0.94
N THR A 141 -20.69 -11.25 -0.24
CA THR A 141 -22.05 -11.61 0.18
C THR A 141 -23.13 -10.61 -0.25
N SER A 142 -22.79 -9.48 -0.87
CA SER A 142 -23.69 -8.75 -1.78
C SER A 142 -22.92 -7.69 -2.59
N SER A 143 -23.20 -7.64 -3.89
CA SER A 143 -22.58 -6.77 -4.90
C SER A 143 -23.04 -5.29 -4.84
N GLU A 144 -23.69 -4.85 -3.76
CA GLU A 144 -24.31 -3.50 -3.70
C GLU A 144 -23.64 -2.53 -2.73
N HIS A 145 -22.61 -2.94 -1.99
CA HIS A 145 -21.84 -2.03 -1.16
C HIS A 145 -20.36 -2.20 -1.43
N GLU A 146 -19.86 -1.44 -2.39
CA GLU A 146 -18.47 -1.01 -2.38
C GLU A 146 -18.27 -0.21 -1.09
N ARG A 147 -17.81 -0.88 -0.03
CA ARG A 147 -17.72 -0.31 1.31
C ARG A 147 -16.57 0.69 1.33
N PHE A 148 -16.93 1.98 1.22
CA PHE A 148 -16.05 3.11 1.44
C PHE A 148 -15.27 2.95 2.76
N GLY A 149 -13.95 2.97 2.71
CA GLY A 149 -13.07 2.80 3.87
C GLY A 149 -11.60 2.74 3.46
N ALA A 150 -10.69 2.80 4.44
CA ALA A 150 -9.24 2.77 4.29
C ALA A 150 -8.77 1.67 3.34
N ASP A 151 -7.82 1.99 2.48
CA ASP A 151 -7.10 1.00 1.68
C ASP A 151 -6.15 0.17 2.55
N ALA A 152 -5.68 0.76 3.65
CA ALA A 152 -4.80 0.09 4.61
C ALA A 152 -5.05 0.58 6.04
N ILE A 153 -5.15 -0.36 6.99
CA ILE A 153 -5.09 -0.08 8.43
C ILE A 153 -3.97 -0.94 9.01
N HIS A 154 -2.90 -0.29 9.47
CA HIS A 154 -1.72 -0.93 10.02
C HIS A 154 -1.44 -0.44 11.43
N TYR A 155 -0.57 -1.16 12.13
CA TYR A 155 -0.21 -0.89 13.51
C TYR A 155 1.28 -1.07 13.75
N LYS A 156 1.82 -0.20 14.60
CA LYS A 156 3.15 -0.36 15.18
C LYS A 156 3.19 0.15 16.61
N ILE A 157 4.26 -0.22 17.29
CA ILE A 157 4.63 0.36 18.58
C ILE A 157 5.91 1.16 18.35
N GLN A 158 5.93 2.42 18.76
CA GLN A 158 7.10 3.29 18.67
C GLN A 158 7.12 4.22 19.87
N ASP A 159 8.26 4.35 20.56
CA ASP A 159 8.43 5.26 21.70
C ASP A 159 7.34 5.12 22.78
N ALA A 160 6.97 3.87 23.10
CA ALA A 160 5.88 3.49 24.02
C ALA A 160 4.47 3.99 23.63
N LYS A 161 4.29 4.40 22.37
CA LYS A 161 2.99 4.74 21.78
C LYS A 161 2.49 3.62 20.88
N ASN A 162 1.17 3.48 20.85
CA ASN A 162 0.45 2.61 19.93
C ASN A 162 0.08 3.44 18.69
N ILE A 163 0.71 3.18 17.55
CA ILE A 163 0.48 3.99 16.34
C ILE A 163 -0.39 3.20 15.36
N ILE A 164 -1.56 3.75 15.05
CA ILE A 164 -2.45 3.28 13.98
C ILE A 164 -2.10 4.06 12.72
N ILE A 165 -1.75 3.36 11.65
CA ILE A 165 -1.47 3.94 10.35
C ILE A 165 -2.66 3.69 9.43
N LEU A 166 -3.26 4.77 8.95
CA LEU A 166 -4.28 4.73 7.92
C LEU A 166 -3.62 5.05 6.58
N GLY A 167 -3.84 4.19 5.59
CA GLY A 167 -3.28 4.32 4.26
C GLY A 167 -4.35 4.53 3.21
N GLU A 168 -4.04 5.37 2.22
CA GLU A 168 -4.85 5.61 1.03
C GLU A 168 -3.99 5.51 -0.23
N ALA A 169 -4.44 4.73 -1.20
CA ALA A 169 -3.84 4.55 -2.51
C ALA A 169 -4.71 5.19 -3.59
N LYS A 170 -4.05 5.88 -4.51
CA LYS A 170 -4.70 6.51 -5.65
C LYS A 170 -3.85 6.30 -6.90
N THR A 171 -4.30 5.39 -7.75
CA THR A 171 -3.68 5.06 -9.04
C THR A 171 -4.47 5.71 -10.17
N TYR A 172 -3.83 6.48 -11.06
CA TYR A 172 -4.49 7.18 -12.18
C TYR A 172 -3.75 6.93 -13.51
N SER A 173 -4.24 5.97 -14.30
CA SER A 173 -3.70 5.60 -15.63
C SER A 173 -3.98 6.63 -16.73
N SER A 174 -5.00 7.49 -16.57
CA SER A 174 -5.35 8.50 -17.58
C SER A 174 -4.34 9.67 -17.60
N ASN A 175 -4.01 10.15 -18.81
CA ASN A 175 -3.08 11.27 -19.00
C ASN A 175 -3.46 12.54 -18.22
N TYR A 176 -2.47 13.11 -17.53
CA TYR A 176 -2.53 14.42 -16.85
C TYR A 176 -3.61 14.56 -15.75
N LYS A 177 -3.45 13.82 -14.64
CA LYS A 177 -4.31 13.95 -13.45
C LYS A 177 -3.58 14.00 -12.11
N PHE A 178 -2.28 14.27 -12.04
CA PHE A 178 -1.54 14.28 -10.76
C PHE A 178 -2.22 15.14 -9.68
N ALA A 179 -2.49 16.42 -9.97
CA ALA A 179 -3.10 17.32 -8.97
C ALA A 179 -4.53 16.88 -8.58
N THR A 180 -5.29 16.29 -9.50
CA THR A 180 -6.61 15.72 -9.21
C THR A 180 -6.46 14.46 -8.34
N ALA A 181 -5.61 13.53 -8.73
CA ALA A 181 -5.30 12.31 -8.00
C ALA A 181 -4.86 12.58 -6.57
N PHE A 182 -3.97 13.55 -6.40
CA PHE A 182 -3.51 13.98 -5.08
C PHE A 182 -4.65 14.62 -4.27
N SER A 183 -5.47 15.48 -4.88
CA SER A 183 -6.64 16.07 -4.20
C SER A 183 -7.66 15.00 -3.77
N ASP A 184 -7.91 14.02 -4.63
CA ASP A 184 -8.83 12.91 -4.35
C ASP A 184 -8.27 12.02 -3.24
N ALA A 185 -6.95 11.75 -3.23
CA ALA A 185 -6.27 11.02 -2.17
C ALA A 185 -6.39 11.74 -0.82
N LEU A 186 -6.20 13.06 -0.80
CA LEU A 186 -6.36 13.89 0.40
C LEU A 186 -7.78 13.84 0.97
N ASN A 187 -8.78 14.01 0.11
CA ASN A 187 -10.18 13.96 0.52
C ASN A 187 -10.54 12.57 1.06
N SER A 188 -10.07 11.52 0.39
CA SER A 188 -10.34 10.15 0.77
C SER A 188 -9.67 9.78 2.10
N ILE A 189 -8.39 10.10 2.30
CA ILE A 189 -7.70 9.78 3.57
C ILE A 189 -8.30 10.55 4.77
N VAL A 190 -8.81 11.77 4.58
CA VAL A 190 -9.53 12.51 5.61
C VAL A 190 -10.86 11.82 5.96
N ASN A 191 -11.58 11.32 4.96
CA ASN A 191 -12.80 10.54 5.19
C ASN A 191 -12.48 9.21 5.90
N THR A 192 -11.44 8.50 5.44
CA THR A 192 -10.90 7.31 6.08
C THR A 192 -10.58 7.56 7.55
N TYR A 193 -9.92 8.68 7.88
CA TYR A 193 -9.67 9.04 9.29
C TYR A 193 -10.96 9.21 10.11
N LYS A 194 -12.06 9.70 9.53
CA LYS A 194 -13.34 9.83 10.24
C LYS A 194 -14.02 8.47 10.45
N GLU A 195 -13.89 7.55 9.49
CA GLU A 195 -14.66 6.31 9.43
C GLU A 195 -13.90 5.04 9.87
N HIS A 196 -12.56 5.09 10.01
CA HIS A 196 -11.71 3.91 10.17
C HIS A 196 -12.08 3.01 11.36
N ARG A 197 -12.60 3.55 12.47
CA ARG A 197 -13.04 2.73 13.61
C ARG A 197 -14.27 1.90 13.25
N ARG A 198 -15.22 2.48 12.52
CA ARG A 198 -16.41 1.78 12.03
C ARG A 198 -16.02 0.68 11.06
N GLU A 199 -15.08 0.97 10.17
CA GLU A 199 -14.55 -0.02 9.23
C GLU A 199 -13.83 -1.15 9.95
N LEU A 200 -12.89 -0.85 10.85
CA LEU A 200 -12.16 -1.85 11.60
C LEU A 200 -13.14 -2.79 12.34
N ASN A 201 -14.15 -2.23 13.00
CA ASN A 201 -15.19 -2.98 13.71
C ASN A 201 -15.99 -3.97 12.84
N LEU A 202 -16.06 -3.75 11.51
CA LEU A 202 -16.74 -4.69 10.60
C LEU A 202 -15.91 -5.94 10.30
N TYR A 203 -14.60 -5.91 10.56
CA TYR A 203 -13.66 -6.95 10.17
C TYR A 203 -12.88 -7.57 11.34
N VAL A 204 -12.98 -7.00 12.54
CA VAL A 204 -12.41 -7.66 13.73
C VAL A 204 -13.05 -9.04 13.89
N HIS A 205 -12.23 -10.05 14.17
CA HIS A 205 -12.60 -11.48 14.23
C HIS A 205 -12.86 -12.18 12.90
N GLU A 206 -12.73 -11.49 11.78
CA GLU A 206 -12.65 -12.17 10.50
C GLU A 206 -11.36 -13.01 10.43
N ASP A 207 -11.39 -14.05 9.60
CA ASP A 207 -10.38 -15.12 9.47
C ASP A 207 -8.97 -14.67 9.00
N PHE A 208 -8.75 -13.34 8.97
CA PHE A 208 -7.64 -12.66 8.31
C PHE A 208 -6.67 -11.96 9.27
N LEU A 209 -7.03 -11.82 10.54
CA LEU A 209 -6.15 -11.27 11.58
C LEU A 209 -5.62 -12.38 12.46
N ASP A 210 -4.32 -12.36 12.72
CA ASP A 210 -3.77 -13.21 13.76
C ASP A 210 -4.30 -12.78 15.14
N ASN A 211 -4.29 -13.69 16.11
CA ASN A 211 -4.90 -13.47 17.43
C ASN A 211 -4.34 -12.24 18.16
N GLU A 212 -3.06 -11.94 17.96
CA GLU A 212 -2.42 -10.78 18.58
C GLU A 212 -2.89 -9.46 17.96
N MET A 213 -3.02 -9.40 16.63
CA MET A 213 -3.58 -8.23 15.94
C MET A 213 -5.08 -8.05 16.19
N ASN A 214 -5.82 -9.16 16.31
CA ASN A 214 -7.21 -9.13 16.76
C ASN A 214 -7.35 -8.45 18.14
N GLN A 215 -6.51 -8.83 19.11
CA GLN A 215 -6.55 -8.21 20.43
C GLN A 215 -6.22 -6.70 20.38
N VAL A 216 -5.22 -6.30 19.58
CA VAL A 216 -4.89 -4.87 19.41
C VAL A 216 -6.08 -4.11 18.80
N ALA A 217 -6.74 -4.68 17.80
CA ALA A 217 -7.92 -4.08 17.18
C ALA A 217 -9.09 -3.96 18.17
N GLU A 218 -9.36 -5.00 18.95
CA GLU A 218 -10.36 -4.97 20.03
C GLU A 218 -10.04 -3.88 21.06
N ASP A 219 -8.80 -3.85 21.55
CA ASP A 219 -8.38 -2.88 22.56
C ASP A 219 -8.52 -1.45 22.05
N TYR A 220 -8.19 -1.24 20.77
CA TYR A 220 -8.36 0.04 20.10
C TYR A 220 -9.84 0.43 20.01
N LEU A 221 -10.71 -0.49 19.60
CA LEU A 221 -12.15 -0.25 19.46
C LEU A 221 -12.85 -0.02 20.80
N ASN A 222 -12.38 -0.69 21.85
CA ASN A 222 -12.92 -0.61 23.22
C ASN A 222 -12.33 0.54 24.05
N ASN A 223 -11.43 1.34 23.48
CA ASN A 223 -10.72 2.44 24.15
C ASN A 223 -9.85 1.98 25.35
N THR A 224 -9.37 0.74 25.32
CA THR A 224 -8.47 0.18 26.33
C THR A 224 -7.01 0.17 25.87
N LEU A 225 -6.74 0.40 24.57
CA LEU A 225 -5.39 0.58 24.05
C LEU A 225 -4.82 1.93 24.51
N GLU A 226 -3.76 1.91 25.30
CA GLU A 226 -3.14 3.12 25.87
C GLU A 226 -2.30 3.91 24.83
N ASN A 227 -2.10 5.21 25.05
CA ASN A 227 -1.15 6.05 24.29
C ASN A 227 -1.28 5.94 22.76
N VAL A 228 -2.51 5.96 22.25
CA VAL A 228 -2.77 5.79 20.82
C VAL A 228 -2.53 7.09 20.04
N GLU A 229 -1.83 6.98 18.91
CA GLU A 229 -1.77 8.02 17.87
C GLU A 229 -2.20 7.48 16.52
N VAL A 230 -2.90 8.30 15.73
CA VAL A 230 -3.20 8.00 14.33
C VAL A 230 -2.26 8.79 13.43
N HIS A 231 -1.67 8.09 12.46
CA HIS A 231 -0.78 8.63 11.42
C HIS A 231 -1.37 8.26 10.06
N LEU A 232 -1.10 9.09 9.04
CA LEU A 232 -1.66 8.90 7.71
C LEU A 232 -0.55 8.64 6.70
N VAL A 233 -0.81 7.78 5.71
CA VAL A 233 0.08 7.55 4.56
C VAL A 233 -0.77 7.62 3.30
N SER A 234 -0.30 8.34 2.27
CA SER A 234 -0.99 8.37 1.00
C SER A 234 -0.01 8.15 -0.14
N ILE A 235 -0.28 7.14 -0.99
CA ILE A 235 0.47 6.89 -2.21
C ILE A 235 -0.32 7.34 -3.43
N ILE A 236 0.33 8.13 -4.28
CA ILE A 236 -0.20 8.64 -5.53
C ILE A 236 0.63 8.05 -6.66
N THR A 237 0.04 7.07 -7.35
CA THR A 237 0.63 6.47 -8.55
C THR A 237 -0.04 7.07 -9.78
N TYR A 238 0.73 7.62 -10.70
CA TYR A 238 0.16 8.36 -11.82
C TYR A 238 0.96 8.20 -13.11
N ASN A 239 0.27 8.33 -14.25
CA ASN A 239 0.92 8.32 -15.54
C ASN A 239 1.72 9.62 -15.77
N GLU A 240 3.05 9.51 -15.75
CA GLU A 240 3.96 10.61 -16.05
C GLU A 240 4.15 10.74 -17.57
N ASN A 241 4.22 11.98 -18.05
CA ASN A 241 4.25 12.32 -19.47
C ASN A 241 5.44 13.20 -19.87
N LYS A 242 6.20 13.69 -18.89
CA LYS A 242 7.49 14.31 -19.18
C LYS A 242 8.39 13.26 -19.84
N LYS A 243 8.88 13.59 -21.03
CA LYS A 243 9.78 12.75 -21.79
C LYS A 243 11.10 12.60 -21.03
N LEU A 244 11.57 11.37 -20.88
CA LEU A 244 12.90 11.08 -20.38
C LEU A 244 13.88 11.05 -21.55
N GLU A 245 15.07 11.60 -21.32
CA GLU A 245 16.21 11.41 -22.20
C GLU A 245 17.07 10.25 -21.65
N PHE A 246 17.38 9.28 -22.50
CA PHE A 246 18.07 8.04 -22.13
C PHE A 246 19.55 8.14 -22.51
N ASP A 247 20.33 8.85 -21.70
CA ASP A 247 21.76 9.08 -21.92
C ASP A 247 22.63 8.16 -21.05
N THR A 248 22.40 8.16 -19.74
CA THR A 248 23.08 7.37 -18.72
C THR A 248 22.10 7.02 -17.62
N GLU A 249 22.33 5.93 -16.90
CA GLU A 249 21.55 5.56 -15.72
C GLU A 249 21.42 6.74 -14.73
N THR A 250 22.54 7.39 -14.37
CA THR A 250 22.54 8.54 -13.45
C THR A 250 21.76 9.73 -14.01
N GLY A 251 21.86 9.99 -15.31
CA GLY A 251 21.11 11.06 -15.98
C GLY A 251 19.60 10.83 -15.93
N ILE A 252 19.15 9.59 -16.14
CA ILE A 252 17.73 9.20 -16.02
C ILE A 252 17.25 9.39 -14.57
N LYS A 253 17.98 8.86 -13.58
CA LYS A 253 17.60 8.98 -12.15
C LYS A 253 17.45 10.44 -11.71
N ASN A 254 18.41 11.30 -12.07
CA ASN A 254 18.36 12.73 -11.77
C ASN A 254 17.16 13.43 -12.43
N GLN A 255 16.80 13.05 -13.67
CA GLN A 255 15.61 13.58 -14.34
C GLN A 255 14.34 13.20 -13.57
N ILE A 256 14.20 11.94 -13.17
CA ILE A 256 13.02 11.45 -12.43
C ILE A 256 12.91 12.14 -11.06
N GLU A 257 14.01 12.25 -10.32
CA GLU A 257 14.06 12.97 -9.04
C GLU A 257 13.60 14.42 -9.18
N THR A 258 14.07 15.11 -10.23
CA THR A 258 13.67 16.48 -10.54
C THR A 258 12.16 16.56 -10.83
N ILE A 259 11.64 15.63 -11.64
CA ILE A 259 10.21 15.54 -11.95
C ILE A 259 9.38 15.38 -10.68
N ILE A 260 9.77 14.47 -9.77
CA ILE A 260 9.05 14.25 -8.51
C ILE A 260 9.07 15.53 -7.65
N ALA A 261 10.23 16.18 -7.53
CA ALA A 261 10.35 17.41 -6.75
C ALA A 261 9.46 18.53 -7.31
N GLU A 262 9.44 18.69 -8.63
CA GLU A 262 8.54 19.64 -9.29
C GLU A 262 7.06 19.30 -9.07
N ARG A 263 6.68 18.02 -9.04
CA ARG A 263 5.29 17.61 -8.82
C ARG A 263 4.81 17.98 -7.43
N TYR A 264 5.64 17.77 -6.40
CA TYR A 264 5.36 18.29 -5.06
C TYR A 264 5.25 19.81 -5.04
N HIS A 265 6.24 20.51 -5.59
CA HIS A 265 6.28 21.98 -5.59
C HIS A 265 5.09 22.63 -6.31
N LEU A 266 4.64 22.04 -7.41
CA LEU A 266 3.52 22.56 -8.21
C LEU A 266 2.14 22.22 -7.63
N PHE A 267 2.06 21.36 -6.61
CA PHE A 267 0.78 21.07 -5.97
C PHE A 267 0.30 22.25 -5.14
N ASP A 268 -0.97 22.61 -5.28
CA ASP A 268 -1.57 23.72 -4.54
C ASP A 268 -1.76 23.35 -3.06
N ASN A 269 -0.83 23.82 -2.21
CA ASN A 269 -0.85 23.61 -0.77
C ASN A 269 -2.14 24.11 -0.09
N ASN A 270 -2.89 25.04 -0.70
CA ASN A 270 -4.19 25.49 -0.14
C ASN A 270 -5.25 24.38 -0.14
N LYS A 271 -5.05 23.32 -0.92
CA LYS A 271 -5.92 22.13 -0.90
C LYS A 271 -5.66 21.21 0.29
N ILE A 272 -4.58 21.44 1.04
CA ILE A 272 -4.22 20.66 2.23
C ILE A 272 -4.75 21.40 3.46
N ASP A 273 -6.03 21.17 3.76
CA ASP A 273 -6.76 21.87 4.83
C ASP A 273 -6.41 21.32 6.22
N ILE A 274 -5.20 21.68 6.70
CA ILE A 274 -4.71 21.33 8.04
C ILE A 274 -5.51 22.04 9.14
N GLU A 275 -6.10 23.20 8.86
CA GLU A 275 -6.85 23.95 9.87
C GLU A 275 -8.11 23.20 10.29
N ASN A 276 -8.91 22.74 9.32
CA ASN A 276 -10.11 21.96 9.63
C ASN A 276 -9.80 20.46 9.82
N ASN A 277 -8.65 19.97 9.34
CA ASN A 277 -8.24 18.58 9.51
C ASN A 277 -6.81 18.48 10.09
N PRO A 278 -6.62 18.75 11.40
CA PRO A 278 -5.29 18.75 12.04
C PRO A 278 -4.52 17.43 11.93
N ILE A 279 -5.22 16.32 11.70
CA ILE A 279 -4.61 15.00 11.47
C ILE A 279 -3.66 15.01 10.26
N LEU A 280 -3.89 15.88 9.27
CA LEU A 280 -3.02 16.04 8.11
C LEU A 280 -1.61 16.52 8.49
N ARG A 281 -1.37 17.03 9.70
CA ARG A 281 0.01 17.26 10.20
C ARG A 281 0.82 15.97 10.33
N ARG A 282 0.16 14.81 10.41
CA ARG A 282 0.79 13.50 10.58
C ARG A 282 0.78 12.66 9.29
N ILE A 283 0.44 13.25 8.16
CA ILE A 283 0.43 12.52 6.88
C ILE A 283 1.83 12.39 6.28
N THR A 284 2.11 11.27 5.62
CA THR A 284 3.27 11.09 4.75
C THR A 284 2.77 10.82 3.33
N TYR A 285 3.18 11.63 2.37
CA TYR A 285 2.91 11.37 0.95
C TYR A 285 4.01 10.52 0.33
N ILE A 286 3.61 9.70 -0.63
CA ILE A 286 4.47 8.93 -1.52
C ILE A 286 4.01 9.23 -2.95
N VAL A 287 4.87 9.85 -3.76
CA VAL A 287 4.58 10.13 -5.17
C VAL A 287 5.35 9.14 -6.04
N PHE A 288 4.61 8.39 -6.86
CA PHE A 288 5.12 7.32 -7.71
C PHE A 288 4.79 7.57 -9.19
N PRO A 289 5.62 8.33 -9.94
CA PRO A 289 5.50 8.41 -11.39
C PRO A 289 5.72 7.06 -12.06
N VAL A 290 4.90 6.77 -13.07
CA VAL A 290 5.09 5.63 -13.99
C VAL A 290 4.93 6.12 -15.42
N TRP A 291 5.86 5.75 -16.29
CA TRP A 291 5.73 5.97 -17.73
C TRP A 291 4.97 4.81 -18.36
N ASP A 292 3.85 5.10 -19.03
CA ASP A 292 2.91 4.09 -19.53
C ASP A 292 2.31 3.23 -18.40
N LEU A 293 1.66 3.91 -17.44
CA LEU A 293 0.98 3.26 -16.32
C LEU A 293 -0.16 2.33 -16.79
N LYS A 294 -0.82 2.67 -17.90
CA LYS A 294 -1.89 1.83 -18.47
C LYS A 294 -1.30 0.48 -18.91
N GLY A 295 -0.22 0.50 -19.70
CA GLY A 295 0.48 -0.72 -20.11
C GLY A 295 0.97 -1.54 -18.92
N LEU A 296 1.54 -0.89 -17.90
CA LEU A 296 2.01 -1.55 -16.67
C LEU A 296 0.87 -2.29 -15.94
N VAL A 297 -0.28 -1.63 -15.75
CA VAL A 297 -1.44 -2.24 -15.06
C VAL A 297 -2.07 -3.36 -15.90
N GLU A 298 -2.14 -3.21 -17.21
CA GLU A 298 -2.60 -4.28 -18.12
C GLU A 298 -1.68 -5.51 -18.07
N GLU A 299 -0.37 -5.31 -17.95
CA GLU A 299 0.60 -6.40 -17.80
C GLU A 299 0.47 -7.08 -16.44
N PHE A 300 0.40 -6.31 -15.36
CA PHE A 300 0.10 -6.81 -14.02
C PHE A 300 -1.17 -7.68 -14.03
N GLN A 301 -2.26 -7.23 -14.67
CA GLN A 301 -3.51 -7.97 -14.79
C GLN A 301 -3.35 -9.33 -15.50
N LYS A 302 -2.54 -9.37 -16.57
CA LYS A 302 -2.28 -10.60 -17.36
C LYS A 302 -1.51 -11.64 -16.55
N MET A 303 -0.61 -11.20 -15.68
CA MET A 303 0.28 -12.09 -14.91
C MET A 303 -0.35 -12.69 -13.64
N ILE A 304 -1.43 -12.10 -13.10
CA ILE A 304 -2.04 -12.51 -11.81
C ILE A 304 -2.95 -13.74 -11.87
#